data_AF-A0A351HY85-F1
#
_entry.id   AF-A0A351HY85-F1
#
_cell.length_a   1.000
_cell.length_b   1.000
_cell.length_c   1.000
_cell.angle_alpha   90.00
_cell.angle_beta   90.00
_cell.angle_gamma   90.00
#
_symmetry.space_group_name_H-M   'P 1'
#
loop_
_entity.id
_entity.type
_entity.pdbx_description
1 polymer ?
#
loop_
_entity_poly.entity_id
_entity_poly.type
_entity_poly.pdbx_seq_one_letter_code
_entity_poly.pdbx_strand_id
1 'polypeptide(L)'
;MGGTPKMLEDLLKKQKVSLDAAFEVKMASNYIMMYQPTGPALQKKIKITTDKKLTDIIAAISKKKKDDSNKRKKSFLTNIAYPLYVHGRKTRLFYADDKCNGCGKCEKICPVSAIQMVNNKLVWTAKQCTHCTACINRCPQKAIQYGKKTLKWRRFENPILK
;
A
#
# COMPACT_ATOMS: atom_id res chain seq x y z
N MET A 1 9.84 8.57 4.99
CA MET A 1 10.49 8.59 3.66
C MET A 1 9.40 8.61 2.61
N GLY A 2 9.47 9.58 1.71
CA GLY A 2 8.50 9.71 0.62
C GLY A 2 8.70 11.06 -0.05
N GLY A 3 8.65 11.08 -1.37
CA GLY A 3 8.79 12.29 -2.19
C GLY A 3 7.52 12.61 -2.97
N THR A 4 6.38 12.01 -2.60
CA THR A 4 5.15 12.05 -3.41
C THR A 4 4.68 13.46 -3.75
N PRO A 5 4.60 14.43 -2.81
CA PRO A 5 4.20 15.80 -3.16
C PRO A 5 5.10 16.42 -4.23
N LYS A 6 6.41 16.18 -4.14
CA LYS A 6 7.38 16.71 -5.09
C LYS A 6 7.33 16.00 -6.43
N MET A 7 7.18 14.67 -6.44
CA MET A 7 6.98 13.90 -7.68
C MET A 7 5.71 14.35 -8.41
N LEU A 8 4.63 14.57 -7.67
CA LEU A 8 3.38 15.11 -8.21
C LEU A 8 3.57 16.52 -8.76
N GLU A 9 4.23 17.42 -8.02
CA GLU A 9 4.53 18.77 -8.49
C GLU A 9 5.34 18.75 -9.79
N ASP A 10 6.38 17.92 -9.88
CA ASP A 10 7.22 17.79 -11.06
C ASP A 10 6.42 17.24 -12.27
N LEU A 11 5.42 16.37 -12.03
CA LEU A 11 4.50 15.88 -13.06
C LEU A 11 3.50 16.96 -13.51
N LEU A 12 2.91 17.70 -12.56
CA LEU A 12 1.94 18.76 -12.84
C LEU A 12 2.57 19.92 -13.61
N LYS A 13 3.81 20.29 -13.28
CA LYS A 13 4.58 21.31 -14.01
C LYS A 13 4.71 21.00 -15.51
N LYS A 14 4.90 19.73 -15.88
CA LYS A 14 4.94 19.31 -17.29
C LYS A 14 3.61 19.56 -18.02
N GLN A 15 2.51 19.56 -17.27
CA GLN A 15 1.16 19.86 -17.77
C GLN A 15 0.76 21.33 -17.57
N LYS A 16 1.69 22.20 -17.16
CA LYS A 16 1.42 23.61 -16.85
C LYS A 16 0.38 23.81 -15.74
N VAL A 17 0.26 22.84 -14.82
CA VAL A 17 -0.62 22.91 -13.64
C VAL A 17 0.23 23.15 -12.39
N SER A 18 -0.21 24.03 -11.50
CA SER A 18 0.43 24.27 -10.20
C SER A 18 -0.15 23.39 -9.10
N LEU A 19 0.71 22.88 -8.21
CA LEU A 19 0.27 22.23 -6.97
C LEU A 19 0.09 23.30 -5.89
N ASP A 20 -1.15 23.60 -5.49
CA ASP A 20 -1.43 24.64 -4.49
C ASP A 20 -1.14 24.18 -3.05
N ALA A 21 -1.48 22.93 -2.72
CA ALA A 21 -1.30 22.37 -1.39
C ALA A 21 -1.03 20.86 -1.42
N ALA A 22 -0.35 20.36 -0.38
CA ALA A 22 -0.18 18.94 -0.11
C ALA A 22 -0.34 18.68 1.40
N PHE A 23 -1.01 17.61 1.77
CA PHE A 23 -1.27 17.26 3.16
C PHE A 23 -0.80 15.82 3.45
N GLU A 24 -0.17 15.61 4.61
CA GLU A 24 0.25 14.29 5.05
C GLU A 24 -0.83 13.65 5.95
N VAL A 25 -1.31 12.47 5.59
CA VAL A 25 -2.26 11.67 6.38
C VAL A 25 -1.55 10.42 6.88
N LYS A 26 -1.56 10.17 8.20
CA LYS A 26 -0.95 8.98 8.78
C LYS A 26 -1.92 7.81 8.66
N MET A 27 -1.47 6.70 8.10
CA MET A 27 -2.30 5.50 7.90
C MET A 27 -1.71 4.30 8.63
N ALA A 28 -2.58 3.37 9.00
CA ALA A 28 -2.14 2.05 9.44
C ALA A 28 -1.45 1.33 8.27
N SER A 29 -0.28 0.74 8.53
CA SER A 29 0.45 0.02 7.50
C SER A 29 -0.13 -1.39 7.30
N ASN A 30 -0.47 -1.70 6.06
CA ASN A 30 -0.84 -3.03 5.58
C ASN A 30 0.27 -3.69 4.72
N TYR A 31 1.44 -3.03 4.59
CA TYR A 31 2.51 -3.46 3.70
C TYR A 31 3.35 -4.59 4.29
N ILE A 32 2.75 -5.77 4.32
CA ILE A 32 3.27 -7.01 4.93
C ILE A 32 4.54 -7.56 4.25
N MET A 33 4.99 -7.03 3.12
CA MET A 33 6.21 -7.52 2.45
C MET A 33 7.48 -6.99 3.12
N MET A 34 7.38 -5.86 3.83
CA MET A 34 8.52 -5.16 4.42
C MET A 34 8.39 -5.00 5.93
N TYR A 35 7.18 -4.86 6.45
CA TYR A 35 6.92 -4.61 7.86
C TYR A 35 5.78 -5.48 8.38
N GLN A 36 5.82 -5.83 9.66
CA GLN A 36 4.66 -6.42 10.32
C GLN A 36 3.49 -5.42 10.29
N PRO A 37 2.30 -5.81 9.79
CA PRO A 37 1.15 -4.92 9.72
C PRO A 37 0.80 -4.29 11.06
N THR A 38 0.21 -3.10 11.01
CA THR A 38 -0.21 -2.38 12.22
C THR A 38 -1.32 -3.14 12.94
N GLY A 39 -1.14 -3.37 14.24
CA GLY A 39 -2.10 -4.10 15.06
C GLY A 39 -3.31 -3.28 15.50
N PRO A 40 -4.43 -3.92 15.89
CA PRO A 40 -5.69 -3.23 16.18
C PRO A 40 -5.59 -2.07 17.16
N ALA A 41 -4.84 -2.25 18.27
CA ALA A 41 -4.64 -1.18 19.25
C ALA A 41 -3.95 0.06 18.67
N LEU A 42 -2.90 -0.14 17.85
CA LEU A 42 -2.20 0.97 17.18
C LEU A 42 -3.02 1.54 16.02
N GLN A 43 -3.79 0.71 15.31
CA GLN A 43 -4.73 1.18 14.29
C GLN A 43 -5.74 2.16 14.88
N LYS A 44 -6.33 1.82 16.05
CA LYS A 44 -7.27 2.70 16.76
C LYS A 44 -6.63 4.03 17.14
N LYS A 45 -5.40 4.01 17.68
CA LYS A 45 -4.63 5.22 18.00
C LYS A 45 -4.37 6.09 16.77
N ILE A 46 -3.88 5.49 15.68
CA ILE A 46 -3.63 6.20 14.41
C ILE A 46 -4.93 6.81 13.88
N LYS A 47 -6.05 6.07 13.90
CA LYS A 47 -7.34 6.56 13.45
C LYS A 47 -7.77 7.80 14.24
N ILE A 48 -7.74 7.75 15.57
CA ILE A 48 -8.14 8.89 16.42
C ILE A 48 -7.29 10.13 16.11
N THR A 49 -5.97 10.00 16.03
CA THR A 49 -5.09 11.13 15.73
C THR A 49 -5.31 11.66 14.31
N THR A 50 -5.56 10.77 13.36
CA THR A 50 -5.73 11.12 11.95
C THR A 50 -7.08 11.79 11.70
N ASP A 51 -8.15 11.30 12.33
CA ASP A 51 -9.49 11.89 12.23
C ASP A 51 -9.49 13.35 12.71
N LYS A 52 -8.77 13.67 13.79
CA LYS A 52 -8.57 15.06 14.24
C LYS A 52 -7.89 15.91 13.17
N LYS A 53 -6.79 15.41 12.59
CA LYS A 53 -6.05 16.10 11.53
C LYS A 53 -6.86 16.25 10.24
N LEU A 54 -7.75 15.31 9.94
CA LEU A 54 -8.61 15.35 8.76
C LEU A 54 -9.55 16.55 8.81
N THR A 55 -10.09 16.92 9.98
CA THR A 55 -10.92 18.12 10.14
C THR A 55 -10.17 19.38 9.69
N ASP A 56 -8.90 19.54 10.11
CA ASP A 56 -8.07 20.67 9.72
C ASP A 56 -7.77 20.68 8.22
N ILE A 57 -7.49 19.50 7.66
CA ILE A 57 -7.23 19.33 6.21
C ILE A 57 -8.48 19.69 5.40
N ILE A 58 -9.66 19.20 5.81
CA ILE A 58 -10.93 19.52 5.16
C ILE A 58 -11.18 21.03 5.19
N ALA A 59 -11.00 21.68 6.34
CA ALA A 59 -11.15 23.12 6.46
C ALA A 59 -10.17 23.89 5.56
N ALA A 60 -8.91 23.43 5.45
CA ALA A 60 -7.92 24.03 4.57
C ALA A 60 -8.28 23.88 3.09
N ILE A 61 -8.76 22.70 2.68
CA ILE A 61 -9.21 22.43 1.31
C ILE A 61 -10.43 23.29 0.96
N SER A 62 -11.43 23.36 1.85
CA SER A 62 -12.64 24.16 1.63
C SER A 62 -12.33 25.66 1.47
N LYS A 63 -11.30 26.16 2.16
CA LYS A 63 -10.81 27.53 2.04
C LYS A 63 -9.82 27.74 0.90
N LYS A 64 -9.56 26.72 0.07
CA LYS A 64 -8.54 26.73 -1.00
C LYS A 64 -7.18 27.24 -0.51
N LYS A 65 -6.81 26.90 0.73
CA LYS A 65 -5.59 27.37 1.35
C LYS A 65 -4.39 26.88 0.54
N LYS A 66 -3.52 27.79 0.12
CA LYS A 66 -2.20 27.46 -0.44
C LYS A 66 -1.28 27.06 0.71
N ASP A 67 -0.66 25.89 0.61
CA ASP A 67 0.22 25.36 1.66
C ASP A 67 1.42 24.63 1.03
N ASP A 68 2.59 25.25 1.16
CA ASP A 68 3.85 24.74 0.60
C ASP A 68 4.66 23.89 1.60
N SER A 69 4.22 23.82 2.87
CA SER A 69 5.00 23.23 3.96
C SER A 69 5.34 21.75 3.73
N ASN A 70 4.41 20.98 3.17
CA ASN A 70 4.63 19.56 2.85
C ASN A 70 5.19 19.32 1.44
N LYS A 71 5.30 20.34 0.58
CA LYS A 71 5.85 20.17 -0.79
C LYS A 71 7.36 19.94 -0.80
N ARG A 72 8.05 20.28 0.30
CA ARG A 72 9.53 20.39 0.34
C ARG A 72 10.29 19.21 0.92
N LYS A 73 9.64 18.13 1.36
CA LYS A 73 10.38 16.95 1.88
C LYS A 73 10.90 16.05 0.77
N LYS A 74 11.88 16.52 -0.01
CA LYS A 74 12.78 15.62 -0.75
C LYS A 74 13.80 15.09 0.24
N SER A 75 13.71 13.81 0.58
CA SER A 75 14.93 13.10 0.99
C SER A 75 15.65 12.74 -0.30
N PHE A 76 16.86 13.26 -0.54
CA PHE A 76 17.71 12.92 -1.70
C PHE A 76 17.81 11.40 -1.90
N LEU A 77 17.83 10.64 -0.79
CA LEU A 77 17.76 9.18 -0.76
C LEU A 77 16.57 8.59 -1.53
N THR A 78 15.45 9.29 -1.69
CA THR A 78 14.26 8.77 -2.35
C THR A 78 14.53 8.43 -3.82
N ASN A 79 15.26 9.28 -4.55
CA ASN A 79 15.56 9.04 -5.96
C ASN A 79 16.51 7.85 -6.14
N ILE A 80 17.42 7.64 -5.20
CA ILE A 80 18.36 6.52 -5.19
C ILE A 80 17.64 5.21 -4.80
N ALA A 81 16.79 5.27 -3.78
CA ALA A 81 16.09 4.11 -3.24
C ALA A 81 14.90 3.67 -4.11
N TYR A 82 14.29 4.57 -4.89
CA TYR A 82 13.08 4.27 -5.65
C TYR A 82 13.29 3.20 -6.74
N PRO A 83 14.33 3.24 -7.58
CA PRO A 83 14.63 2.14 -8.51
C PRO A 83 14.82 0.81 -7.79
N LEU A 84 15.53 0.79 -6.65
CA LEU A 84 15.69 -0.43 -5.85
C LEU A 84 14.35 -0.95 -5.33
N TYR A 85 13.47 -0.05 -4.89
CA TYR A 85 12.10 -0.41 -4.48
C TYR A 85 11.31 -1.01 -5.64
N VAL A 86 11.31 -0.38 -6.82
CA VAL A 86 10.55 -0.84 -7.99
C VAL A 86 11.04 -2.20 -8.50
N HIS A 87 12.35 -2.37 -8.65
CA HIS A 87 12.97 -3.61 -9.15
C HIS A 87 13.07 -4.71 -8.07
N GLY A 88 12.97 -4.33 -6.79
CA GLY A 88 12.92 -5.27 -5.67
C GLY A 88 11.60 -6.02 -5.54
N ARG A 89 10.53 -5.56 -6.21
CA ARG A 89 9.22 -6.23 -6.23
C ARG A 89 9.25 -7.43 -7.17
N LYS A 90 9.46 -8.62 -6.61
CA LYS A 90 9.62 -9.87 -7.37
C LYS A 90 8.42 -10.78 -7.16
N THR A 91 7.57 -10.94 -8.18
CA THR A 91 6.40 -11.81 -8.10
C THR A 91 6.76 -13.25 -7.71
N ARG A 92 7.93 -13.75 -8.17
CA ARG A 92 8.43 -15.11 -7.86
C ARG A 92 8.61 -15.43 -6.38
N LEU A 93 8.58 -14.43 -5.49
CA LEU A 93 8.68 -14.64 -4.05
C LEU A 93 7.31 -14.94 -3.41
N PHE A 94 6.22 -14.77 -4.15
CA PHE A 94 4.91 -15.22 -3.72
C PHE A 94 4.75 -16.73 -3.89
N TYR A 95 4.08 -17.34 -2.92
CA TYR A 95 3.63 -18.73 -2.99
C TYR A 95 2.36 -18.89 -2.15
N ALA A 96 1.61 -19.96 -2.42
CA ALA A 96 0.52 -20.42 -1.57
C ALA A 96 0.96 -21.69 -0.86
N ASP A 97 0.78 -21.75 0.46
CA ASP A 97 1.05 -22.96 1.24
C ASP A 97 -0.13 -23.96 1.17
N ASP A 98 0.02 -25.06 1.90
CA ASP A 98 -0.91 -26.19 1.98
C ASP A 98 -2.31 -25.82 2.51
N LYS A 99 -2.47 -24.66 3.14
CA LYS A 99 -3.77 -24.17 3.60
C LYS A 99 -4.64 -23.67 2.44
N CYS A 100 -4.08 -23.51 1.25
CA CYS A 100 -4.83 -23.04 0.09
C CYS A 100 -5.88 -24.08 -0.34
N ASN A 101 -7.16 -23.69 -0.29
CA ASN A 101 -8.29 -24.53 -0.66
C ASN A 101 -8.87 -24.23 -2.05
N GLY A 102 -8.14 -23.48 -2.89
CA GLY A 102 -8.57 -23.18 -4.26
C GLY A 102 -9.75 -22.20 -4.41
N CYS A 103 -10.15 -21.46 -3.36
CA CYS A 103 -11.36 -20.62 -3.40
C CYS A 103 -11.37 -19.44 -4.40
N GLY A 104 -10.26 -19.12 -5.06
CA GLY A 104 -10.18 -18.09 -6.10
C GLY A 104 -10.37 -16.63 -5.66
N LYS A 105 -10.58 -16.33 -4.37
CA LYS A 105 -10.75 -14.93 -3.90
C LYS A 105 -9.56 -14.02 -4.22
N CYS A 106 -8.36 -14.59 -4.26
CA CYS A 106 -7.11 -13.88 -4.58
C CYS A 106 -7.01 -13.43 -6.04
N GLU A 107 -7.55 -14.22 -6.97
CA GLU A 107 -7.69 -13.86 -8.38
C GLU A 107 -8.69 -12.69 -8.51
N LYS A 108 -9.90 -12.85 -7.94
CA LYS A 108 -10.97 -11.84 -8.01
C LYS A 108 -10.58 -10.47 -7.44
N ILE A 109 -9.79 -10.43 -6.35
CA ILE A 109 -9.38 -9.17 -5.71
C ILE A 109 -8.16 -8.53 -6.38
N CYS A 110 -7.51 -9.19 -7.34
CA CYS A 110 -6.29 -8.68 -7.95
C CYS A 110 -6.61 -7.59 -8.98
N PRO A 111 -6.26 -6.31 -8.75
CA PRO A 111 -6.62 -5.22 -9.68
C PRO A 111 -5.81 -5.23 -10.99
N VAL A 112 -4.77 -6.06 -11.05
CA VAL A 112 -3.85 -6.17 -12.20
C VAL A 112 -3.78 -7.59 -12.75
N SER A 113 -4.74 -8.44 -12.38
CA SER A 113 -4.86 -9.82 -12.88
C SER A 113 -3.56 -10.63 -12.79
N ALA A 114 -2.79 -10.44 -11.72
CA ALA A 114 -1.49 -11.08 -11.52
C ALA A 114 -1.58 -12.55 -11.06
N ILE A 115 -2.79 -13.02 -10.76
CA ILE A 115 -3.09 -14.34 -10.24
C ILE A 115 -4.19 -14.93 -11.11
N GLN A 116 -4.05 -16.21 -11.47
CA GLN A 116 -5.09 -17.00 -12.12
C GLN A 116 -5.31 -18.31 -11.37
N MET A 117 -6.54 -18.82 -11.40
CA MET A 117 -6.87 -20.16 -10.90
C MET A 117 -6.84 -21.17 -12.07
N VAL A 118 -5.96 -22.17 -11.98
CA VAL A 118 -5.84 -23.25 -12.98
C VAL A 118 -5.99 -24.58 -12.25
N ASN A 119 -7.00 -25.38 -12.60
CA ASN A 119 -7.29 -26.67 -11.96
C ASN A 119 -7.38 -26.56 -10.42
N ASN A 120 -8.13 -25.57 -9.93
CA ASN A 120 -8.25 -25.21 -8.51
C ASN A 120 -6.94 -24.84 -7.79
N LYS A 121 -5.84 -24.63 -8.52
CA LYS A 121 -4.56 -24.18 -7.98
C LYS A 121 -4.28 -22.73 -8.39
N LEU A 122 -3.77 -21.96 -7.44
CA LEU A 122 -3.37 -20.58 -7.65
C LEU A 122 -2.05 -20.55 -8.43
N VAL A 123 -2.01 -19.82 -9.55
CA VAL A 123 -0.81 -19.54 -10.34
C VAL A 123 -0.57 -18.04 -10.44
N TRP A 124 0.66 -17.58 -10.19
CA TRP A 124 1.06 -16.20 -10.46
C TRP A 124 1.51 -16.05 -11.91
N THR A 125 0.78 -15.28 -12.70
CA THR A 125 1.00 -15.15 -14.16
C THR A 125 1.71 -13.85 -14.54
N ALA A 126 1.55 -12.78 -13.76
CA ALA A 126 2.20 -11.51 -14.05
C ALA A 126 3.68 -11.50 -13.68
N LYS A 127 4.53 -11.07 -14.61
CA LYS A 127 5.97 -10.83 -14.36
C LYS A 127 6.19 -9.86 -13.20
N GLN A 128 5.36 -8.84 -13.06
CA GLN A 128 5.47 -7.83 -12.01
C GLN A 128 4.13 -7.55 -11.31
N CYS A 129 4.05 -7.95 -10.04
CA CYS A 129 2.99 -7.57 -9.12
C CYS A 129 3.22 -6.14 -8.61
N THR A 130 2.14 -5.34 -8.49
CA THR A 130 2.22 -3.96 -7.95
C THR A 130 2.42 -3.90 -6.44
N HIS A 131 2.35 -5.04 -5.75
CA HIS A 131 2.40 -5.17 -4.29
C HIS A 131 1.25 -4.44 -3.56
N CYS A 132 0.03 -4.46 -4.12
CA CYS A 132 -1.15 -3.88 -3.42
C CYS A 132 -1.51 -4.59 -2.10
N THR A 133 -0.97 -5.80 -1.88
CA THR A 133 -1.13 -6.64 -0.67
C THR A 133 -2.54 -7.18 -0.41
N ALA A 134 -3.48 -6.98 -1.32
CA ALA A 134 -4.86 -7.40 -1.15
C ALA A 134 -4.99 -8.93 -0.98
N CYS A 135 -4.38 -9.71 -1.89
CA CYS A 135 -4.47 -11.17 -1.88
C CYS A 135 -3.93 -11.81 -0.58
N ILE A 136 -2.76 -11.36 -0.10
CA ILE A 136 -2.11 -11.90 1.10
C ILE A 136 -2.86 -11.51 2.38
N ASN A 137 -3.38 -10.29 2.47
CA ASN A 137 -4.12 -9.84 3.66
C ASN A 137 -5.55 -10.38 3.71
N ARG A 138 -6.18 -10.68 2.56
CA ARG A 138 -7.59 -11.10 2.45
C ARG A 138 -7.79 -12.59 2.20
N CYS A 139 -6.72 -13.38 2.10
CA CYS A 139 -6.83 -14.83 1.99
C CYS A 139 -7.48 -15.39 3.28
N PRO A 140 -8.68 -16.01 3.22
CA PRO A 140 -9.36 -16.51 4.41
C PRO A 140 -8.56 -17.64 5.09
N GLN A 141 -7.83 -18.42 4.30
CA GLN A 141 -6.96 -19.50 4.78
C GLN A 141 -5.59 -18.99 5.24
N LYS A 142 -5.31 -17.69 5.09
CA LYS A 142 -3.99 -17.07 5.31
C LYS A 142 -2.86 -17.78 4.56
N ALA A 143 -3.17 -18.48 3.46
CA ALA A 143 -2.26 -19.39 2.74
C ALA A 143 -1.24 -18.68 1.85
N ILE A 144 -1.51 -17.44 1.43
CA ILE A 144 -0.61 -16.70 0.53
C ILE A 144 0.54 -16.09 1.34
N GLN A 145 1.77 -16.26 0.88
CA GLN A 145 2.98 -15.76 1.54
C GLN A 145 3.88 -15.01 0.56
N TYR A 146 4.80 -14.21 1.11
CA TYR A 146 5.88 -13.55 0.37
C TYR A 146 7.21 -13.79 1.09
N GLY A 147 8.01 -14.72 0.57
CA GLY A 147 9.19 -15.23 1.27
C GLY A 147 8.86 -15.86 2.64
N LYS A 148 9.85 -15.92 3.54
CA LYS A 148 9.70 -16.58 4.85
C LYS A 148 9.17 -15.66 5.96
N LYS A 149 9.31 -14.33 5.82
CA LYS A 149 8.95 -13.39 6.90
C LYS A 149 7.44 -13.32 7.14
N THR A 150 6.63 -13.42 6.08
CA THR A 150 5.17 -13.26 6.19
C THR A 150 4.48 -14.41 6.89
N LEU A 151 5.15 -15.57 7.06
CA LEU A 151 4.66 -16.69 7.85
C LEU A 151 4.47 -16.32 9.33
N LYS A 152 5.35 -15.45 9.86
CA LYS A 152 5.34 -15.03 11.26
C LYS A 152 4.51 -13.78 11.51
N TRP A 153 4.16 -13.05 10.46
CA TRP A 153 3.49 -11.76 10.58
C TRP A 153 1.97 -11.91 10.51
N ARG A 154 1.28 -11.19 11.39
CA ARG A 154 -0.18 -11.03 11.33
C ARG A 154 -0.61 -10.44 9.98
N ARG A 155 -1.84 -10.71 9.58
CA ARG A 155 -2.48 -10.02 8.45
C ARG A 155 -2.98 -8.65 8.91
N PHE A 156 -3.08 -7.73 7.96
CA PHE A 156 -3.81 -6.49 8.21
C PHE A 156 -5.31 -6.78 8.23
N GLU A 157 -5.96 -6.42 9.33
CA GLU A 157 -7.40 -6.52 9.50
C GLU A 157 -7.97 -5.10 9.46
N ASN A 158 -8.90 -4.86 8.53
CA ASN A 158 -9.61 -3.59 8.47
C ASN A 158 -10.80 -3.66 9.44
N PRO A 159 -10.95 -2.71 10.39
CA PRO A 159 -12.01 -2.76 11.39
C PRO A 159 -13.42 -2.56 10.81
N ILE A 160 -13.53 -2.00 9.60
CA ILE A 160 -14.80 -1.69 8.92
C ILE A 160 -15.16 -2.80 7.92
N LEU A 161 -14.17 -3.26 7.16
CA LEU A 161 -14.36 -4.26 6.10
C LEU A 161 -14.03 -5.65 6.64
N LYS A 162 -15.04 -6.34 7.19
CA LYS A 162 -14.95 -7.75 7.61
C LYS A 162 -15.09 -8.68 6.41
#